data_AF-A0A150WEB7-F1
#
_entry.id   AF-A0A150WEB7-F1
#
_cell.length_a   1.000
_cell.length_b   1.000
_cell.length_c   1.000
_cell.angle_alpha   90.00
_cell.angle_beta   90.00
_cell.angle_gamma   90.00
#
_symmetry.space_group_name_H-M   'P 1'
#
loop_
_entity.id
_entity.type
_entity.pdbx_description
1 polymer ?
#
loop_
_entity_poly.entity_id
_entity_poly.type
_entity_poly.pdbx_seq_one_letter_code
_entity_poly.pdbx_strand_id
1 'polypeptide(L)'
;MNRLLILALVTIGMLTGCNNKLATLGSTNESDSSTNESLAAQPESQAQKMLADLEATLKANATSSTARTKVQMNLNLPALNLDLSQISTIMGFANSSVLGAGLMGSNDISAILPVLIGGASQGVGNLGLPTSQISSLMGLIGNGSLTSILGSTGLGNVTGGALPTDLVSLLSGSLFQNLPIAGIPTNGLPTASGNLMGLLLGNLGGTGLGSGGLSSIISAISSGAVTGVGGIQIPGMNSNLLSSILSSIGSGSVTGIGGITIPGLSGGLNANLIQTLLGSFTSGANLGLGNLGGNQGLNTNLITTLLGSLTQGQTGALPNLGLGLGQTQGMAGFLQLLLGSLGQH
;
A
#
# COMPACT_ATOMS: atom_id res chain seq x y z
N MET A 1 -28.45 -43.25 -38.72
CA MET A 1 -27.00 -43.36 -38.44
C MET A 1 -26.78 -43.05 -36.97
N ASN A 2 -26.28 -44.04 -36.24
CA ASN A 2 -25.89 -43.99 -34.82
C ASN A 2 -24.83 -42.93 -34.53
N ARG A 3 -24.90 -42.35 -33.32
CA ARG A 3 -23.80 -41.96 -32.38
C ARG A 3 -24.23 -40.70 -31.62
N LEU A 4 -24.02 -40.51 -30.33
CA LEU A 4 -23.62 -41.35 -29.21
C LEU A 4 -23.93 -40.47 -27.97
N LEU A 5 -24.41 -41.12 -26.93
CA LEU A 5 -24.75 -40.64 -25.60
C LEU A 5 -23.54 -40.06 -24.84
N ILE A 6 -23.66 -38.84 -24.27
CA ILE A 6 -22.97 -38.45 -23.02
C ILE A 6 -23.91 -37.55 -22.20
N LEU A 7 -24.51 -38.16 -21.18
CA LEU A 7 -25.24 -37.55 -20.09
C LEU A 7 -24.22 -37.29 -18.97
N ALA A 8 -23.78 -36.04 -18.77
CA ALA A 8 -22.90 -35.67 -17.67
C ALA A 8 -23.73 -35.13 -16.49
N LEU A 9 -23.74 -35.94 -15.44
CA LEU A 9 -24.43 -35.78 -14.17
C LEU A 9 -23.84 -34.58 -13.40
N VAL A 10 -24.62 -33.53 -13.17
CA VAL A 10 -24.24 -32.43 -12.27
C VAL A 10 -24.52 -32.88 -10.84
N THR A 11 -23.51 -33.39 -10.15
CA THR A 11 -23.56 -33.66 -8.72
C THR A 11 -23.35 -32.37 -7.94
N ILE A 12 -24.40 -31.94 -7.25
CA ILE A 12 -24.40 -30.92 -6.20
C ILE A 12 -23.64 -31.48 -4.99
N GLY A 13 -22.46 -30.94 -4.71
CA GLY A 13 -21.75 -31.16 -3.47
C GLY A 13 -22.17 -30.13 -2.43
N MET A 14 -23.18 -30.45 -1.62
CA MET A 14 -23.34 -29.85 -0.30
C MET A 14 -22.36 -30.55 0.64
N LEU A 15 -21.41 -29.81 1.21
CA LEU A 15 -20.73 -30.21 2.44
C LEU A 15 -21.23 -29.33 3.59
N THR A 16 -22.18 -29.88 4.32
CA THR A 16 -22.43 -29.53 5.72
C THR A 16 -21.41 -30.23 6.61
N GLY A 17 -20.83 -29.48 7.54
CA GLY A 17 -20.54 -29.97 8.89
C GLY A 17 -19.09 -30.28 9.21
N CYS A 18 -18.41 -29.31 9.83
CA CYS A 18 -17.70 -29.56 11.09
C CYS A 18 -17.96 -28.38 12.02
N ASN A 19 -18.82 -28.61 13.01
CA ASN A 19 -18.93 -27.79 14.20
C ASN A 19 -17.56 -27.65 14.85
N ASN A 20 -17.16 -26.43 15.21
CA ASN A 20 -16.45 -26.24 16.47
C ASN A 20 -16.84 -24.91 17.11
N LYS A 21 -17.05 -25.01 18.42
CA LYS A 21 -17.75 -24.06 19.28
C LYS A 21 -17.09 -22.69 19.32
N LEU A 22 -17.91 -21.69 19.08
CA LEU A 22 -17.79 -20.34 19.63
C LEU A 22 -17.86 -20.44 21.17
N ALA A 23 -16.71 -20.37 21.83
CA ALA A 23 -16.65 -20.32 23.29
C ALA A 23 -16.92 -18.90 23.77
N THR A 24 -18.04 -18.79 24.49
CA THR A 24 -18.52 -17.64 25.24
C THR A 24 -17.48 -17.14 26.25
N LEU A 25 -17.40 -15.81 26.39
CA LEU A 25 -16.68 -15.12 27.47
C LEU A 25 -17.48 -15.30 28.78
N GLY A 26 -16.80 -15.76 29.83
CA GLY A 26 -17.34 -15.87 31.19
C GLY A 26 -16.21 -16.12 32.19
N SER A 27 -16.03 -15.18 33.12
CA SER A 27 -15.05 -15.19 34.21
C SER A 27 -15.33 -16.26 35.27
N THR A 28 -14.29 -16.94 35.80
CA THR A 28 -13.81 -16.90 37.20
C THR A 28 -12.87 -18.07 37.56
N ASN A 29 -11.68 -17.72 38.09
CA ASN A 29 -10.80 -18.35 39.10
C ASN A 29 -10.37 -19.85 39.10
N GLU A 30 -9.03 -20.04 39.14
CA GLU A 30 -8.19 -20.83 40.09
C GLU A 30 -8.52 -22.34 40.31
N SER A 31 -7.62 -23.34 40.27
CA SER A 31 -6.15 -23.41 40.36
C SER A 31 -5.63 -24.76 39.76
N ASP A 32 -4.34 -24.74 39.37
CA ASP A 32 -3.32 -25.80 39.43
C ASP A 32 -3.58 -27.25 38.96
N SER A 33 -2.83 -27.68 37.93
CA SER A 33 -1.65 -28.56 38.09
C SER A 33 -1.25 -29.20 36.76
N SER A 34 -0.16 -28.68 36.21
CA SER A 34 0.84 -29.29 35.32
C SER A 34 0.56 -30.67 34.68
N THR A 35 0.33 -30.65 33.36
CA THR A 35 1.05 -31.51 32.41
C THR A 35 1.54 -30.65 31.25
N ASN A 36 2.83 -30.33 31.28
CA ASN A 36 3.58 -29.72 30.18
C ASN A 36 3.63 -30.71 29.00
N GLU A 37 2.59 -30.70 28.17
CA GLU A 37 2.79 -30.98 26.75
C GLU A 37 3.03 -29.65 26.08
N SER A 38 4.33 -29.35 25.90
CA SER A 38 4.79 -28.35 24.95
C SER A 38 4.32 -28.79 23.56
N LEU A 39 3.11 -28.40 23.17
CA LEU A 39 2.77 -28.26 21.76
C LEU A 39 3.69 -27.16 21.24
N ALA A 40 4.81 -27.56 20.66
CA ALA A 40 5.66 -26.67 19.90
C ALA A 40 4.76 -25.92 18.92
N ALA A 41 4.64 -24.60 19.11
CA ALA A 41 3.94 -23.71 18.20
C ALA A 41 4.44 -24.04 16.78
N GLN A 42 3.54 -24.45 15.90
CA GLN A 42 3.87 -24.63 14.49
C GLN A 42 4.51 -23.34 13.99
N PRO A 43 5.59 -23.39 13.19
CA PRO A 43 6.14 -22.18 12.60
C PRO A 43 5.04 -21.54 11.74
N GLU A 44 4.54 -20.37 12.17
CA GLU A 44 3.59 -19.60 11.38
C GLU A 44 4.26 -19.25 10.04
N SER A 45 3.57 -19.54 8.93
CA SER A 45 4.04 -19.17 7.60
C SER A 45 4.07 -17.64 7.45
N GLN A 46 4.87 -17.11 6.51
CA GLN A 46 4.83 -15.67 6.24
C GLN A 46 3.44 -15.18 5.81
N ALA A 47 2.66 -16.03 5.13
CA ALA A 47 1.29 -15.69 4.77
C ALA A 47 0.40 -15.49 6.00
N GLN A 48 0.50 -16.37 6.99
CA GLN A 48 -0.24 -16.25 8.25
C GLN A 48 0.19 -15.01 9.03
N LYS A 49 1.50 -14.73 9.09
CA LYS A 49 2.04 -13.53 9.72
C LYS A 49 1.51 -12.25 9.07
N MET A 50 1.54 -12.15 7.74
CA MET A 50 1.05 -10.97 7.02
C MET A 50 -0.44 -10.73 7.22
N LEU A 51 -1.26 -11.80 7.28
CA LEU A 51 -2.69 -11.70 7.60
C LEU A 51 -2.90 -11.21 9.03
N ALA A 52 -2.15 -11.75 10.00
CA ALA A 52 -2.22 -11.32 11.40
C ALA A 52 -1.80 -9.84 11.57
N ASP A 53 -0.72 -9.41 10.90
CA ASP A 53 -0.24 -8.03 10.93
C ASP A 53 -1.25 -7.06 10.29
N LEU A 54 -1.91 -7.48 9.20
CA LEU A 54 -2.99 -6.70 8.58
C LEU A 54 -4.19 -6.58 9.52
N GLU A 55 -4.63 -7.68 10.14
CA GLU A 55 -5.74 -7.66 11.08
C GLU A 55 -5.45 -6.77 12.29
N ALA A 56 -4.24 -6.87 12.85
CA ALA A 56 -3.79 -6.03 13.94
C ALA A 56 -3.81 -4.54 13.54
N THR A 57 -3.37 -4.23 12.33
CA THR A 57 -3.37 -2.86 11.78
C THR A 57 -4.80 -2.31 11.63
N LEU A 58 -5.72 -3.11 11.09
CA LEU A 58 -7.13 -2.75 10.93
C LEU A 58 -7.81 -2.55 12.30
N LYS A 59 -7.60 -3.47 13.25
CA LYS A 59 -8.15 -3.37 14.62
C LYS A 59 -7.61 -2.17 15.37
N ALA A 60 -6.32 -1.87 15.25
CA ALA A 60 -5.71 -0.70 15.88
C ALA A 60 -6.34 0.63 15.39
N ASN A 61 -6.98 0.63 14.22
CA ASN A 61 -7.63 1.80 13.64
C ASN A 61 -9.16 1.71 13.66
N ALA A 62 -9.75 0.66 14.25
CA ALA A 62 -11.20 0.44 14.33
C ALA A 62 -11.92 1.32 15.37
N THR A 63 -11.22 1.72 16.43
CA THR A 63 -11.84 2.42 17.57
C THR A 63 -10.92 3.49 18.13
N SER A 64 -11.45 4.71 18.24
CA SER A 64 -10.83 5.82 18.94
C SER A 64 -10.65 5.54 20.44
N SER A 65 -9.43 5.79 20.92
CA SER A 65 -9.01 6.13 22.28
C SER A 65 -8.22 5.09 23.10
N THR A 66 -7.02 5.54 23.47
CA THR A 66 -6.34 5.32 24.77
C THR A 66 -5.12 4.37 24.83
N ALA A 67 -4.80 3.56 23.82
CA ALA A 67 -3.57 2.75 23.87
C ALA A 67 -2.78 2.74 22.55
N ARG A 68 -2.24 3.90 22.14
CA ARG A 68 -1.14 3.94 21.17
C ARG A 68 0.14 3.53 21.90
N THR A 69 0.42 2.24 22.01
CA THR A 69 1.68 1.75 22.59
C THR A 69 2.81 2.01 21.59
N LYS A 70 3.94 2.55 22.08
CA LYS A 70 5.08 3.18 21.38
C LYS A 70 5.81 2.38 20.27
N VAL A 71 5.27 1.29 19.75
CA VAL A 71 5.85 0.50 18.64
C VAL A 71 5.06 0.68 17.34
N GLN A 72 3.85 1.23 17.40
CA GLN A 72 3.07 1.51 16.20
C GLN A 72 3.45 2.86 15.61
N MET A 73 3.79 2.84 14.32
CA MET A 73 3.96 4.03 13.50
C MET A 73 2.83 5.02 13.83
N ASN A 74 3.15 6.29 14.05
CA ASN A 74 2.16 7.33 14.30
C ASN A 74 1.36 7.55 13.01
N LEU A 75 0.39 6.66 12.75
CA LEU A 75 -0.44 6.67 11.56
C LEU A 75 -1.30 7.93 11.60
N ASN A 76 -0.95 8.93 10.79
CA ASN A 76 -1.75 10.16 10.64
C ASN A 76 -2.88 9.90 9.64
N LEU A 77 -3.72 8.90 9.93
CA LEU A 77 -4.91 8.60 9.13
C LEU A 77 -6.13 9.33 9.69
N PRO A 78 -7.12 9.66 8.84
CA PRO A 78 -8.46 9.99 9.31
C PRO A 78 -8.95 8.86 10.22
N ALA A 79 -9.67 9.18 11.29
CA ALA A 79 -10.30 8.15 12.12
C ALA A 79 -11.35 7.41 11.28
N LEU A 80 -11.01 6.22 10.79
CA LEU A 80 -11.97 5.36 10.12
C LEU A 80 -12.70 4.62 11.23
N ASN A 81 -13.94 5.00 11.50
CA ASN A 81 -14.75 4.39 12.53
C ASN A 81 -15.25 3.01 12.04
N LEU A 82 -14.31 2.08 11.82
CA LEU A 82 -14.60 0.76 11.27
C LEU A 82 -15.24 -0.11 12.33
N ASP A 83 -16.40 -0.68 11.99
CA ASP A 83 -16.98 -1.73 12.82
C ASP A 83 -16.25 -3.07 12.62
N LEU A 84 -16.29 -3.95 13.62
CA LEU A 84 -15.69 -5.28 13.56
C LEU A 84 -16.22 -6.11 12.38
N SER A 85 -17.47 -5.89 11.96
CA SER A 85 -18.04 -6.51 10.75
C SER A 85 -17.32 -6.08 9.46
N GLN A 86 -16.91 -4.82 9.36
CA GLN A 86 -16.18 -4.30 8.20
C GLN A 86 -14.76 -4.87 8.14
N ILE A 87 -14.11 -4.99 9.29
CA ILE A 87 -12.79 -5.63 9.41
C ILE A 87 -12.87 -7.11 9.06
N SER A 88 -13.89 -7.81 9.58
CA SER A 88 -14.14 -9.21 9.24
C SER A 88 -14.39 -9.41 7.75
N THR A 89 -15.06 -8.46 7.09
CA THR A 89 -15.26 -8.49 5.63
C THR A 89 -13.90 -8.38 4.92
N ILE A 90 -13.08 -7.37 5.23
CA ILE A 90 -11.77 -7.17 4.59
C ILE A 90 -10.86 -8.40 4.80
N MET A 91 -10.76 -8.87 6.04
CA MET A 91 -9.93 -10.04 6.39
C MET A 91 -10.46 -11.33 5.77
N GLY A 92 -11.78 -11.50 5.67
CA GLY A 92 -12.41 -12.65 5.02
C GLY A 92 -11.99 -12.75 3.56
N PHE A 93 -12.10 -11.66 2.79
CA PHE A 93 -11.68 -11.65 1.39
C PHE A 93 -10.16 -11.84 1.20
N ALA A 94 -9.35 -11.21 2.06
CA ALA A 94 -7.90 -11.39 2.04
C ALA A 94 -7.50 -12.86 2.29
N ASN A 95 -8.05 -13.47 3.34
CA ASN A 95 -7.80 -14.86 3.69
C ASN A 95 -8.30 -15.82 2.60
N SER A 96 -9.51 -15.61 2.07
CA SER A 96 -10.05 -16.41 0.97
C SER A 96 -9.21 -16.32 -0.29
N SER A 97 -8.63 -15.16 -0.60
CA SER A 97 -7.77 -14.97 -1.76
C SER A 97 -6.43 -15.71 -1.59
N VAL A 98 -5.78 -15.58 -0.42
CA VAL A 98 -4.53 -16.28 -0.11
C VAL A 98 -4.73 -17.79 -0.07
N LEU A 99 -5.84 -18.26 0.51
CA LEU A 99 -6.21 -19.68 0.54
C LEU A 99 -6.56 -20.20 -0.87
N GLY A 100 -7.32 -19.44 -1.64
CA GLY A 100 -7.67 -19.79 -3.03
C GLY A 100 -6.45 -19.87 -3.95
N ALA A 101 -5.41 -19.10 -3.67
CA ALA A 101 -4.11 -19.18 -4.36
C ALA A 101 -3.19 -20.29 -3.84
N GLY A 102 -3.59 -21.03 -2.79
CA GLY A 102 -2.77 -22.09 -2.19
C GLY A 102 -1.55 -21.58 -1.40
N LEU A 103 -1.58 -20.31 -0.97
CA LEU A 103 -0.42 -19.62 -0.38
C LEU A 103 -0.41 -19.63 1.16
N MET A 104 -1.40 -20.22 1.83
CA MET A 104 -1.50 -20.20 3.30
C MET A 104 -0.30 -20.82 4.03
N GLY A 105 0.38 -21.79 3.43
CA GLY A 105 1.64 -22.35 3.95
C GLY A 105 2.90 -21.74 3.36
N SER A 106 2.77 -20.73 2.49
CA SER A 106 3.90 -20.15 1.75
C SER A 106 4.71 -19.18 2.60
N ASN A 107 6.01 -19.15 2.32
CA ASN A 107 6.95 -18.14 2.84
C ASN A 107 7.39 -17.13 1.76
N ASP A 108 6.89 -17.27 0.53
CA ASP A 108 7.23 -16.38 -0.58
C ASP A 108 6.37 -15.11 -0.54
N ILE A 109 6.90 -14.07 0.12
CA ILE A 109 6.24 -12.76 0.25
C ILE A 109 5.93 -12.16 -1.13
N SER A 110 6.76 -12.41 -2.15
CA SER A 110 6.53 -11.86 -3.49
C SER A 110 5.30 -12.45 -4.18
N ALA A 111 4.95 -13.71 -3.87
CA ALA A 111 3.71 -14.33 -4.33
C ALA A 111 2.51 -13.98 -3.43
N ILE A 112 2.72 -13.90 -2.12
CA ILE A 112 1.64 -13.64 -1.13
C ILE A 112 1.12 -12.21 -1.26
N LEU A 113 2.03 -11.24 -1.38
CA LEU A 113 1.72 -9.82 -1.25
C LEU A 113 0.68 -9.33 -2.28
N PRO A 114 0.78 -9.61 -3.59
CA PRO A 114 -0.24 -9.18 -4.55
C PRO A 114 -1.60 -9.82 -4.29
N VAL A 115 -1.63 -11.10 -3.93
CA VAL A 115 -2.88 -11.85 -3.65
C VAL A 115 -3.58 -11.31 -2.41
N LEU A 116 -2.82 -11.08 -1.34
CA LEU A 116 -3.33 -10.53 -0.09
C LEU A 116 -3.88 -9.11 -0.29
N ILE A 117 -3.13 -8.23 -0.98
CA ILE A 117 -3.57 -6.87 -1.28
C ILE A 117 -4.81 -6.88 -2.17
N GLY A 118 -4.84 -7.72 -3.22
CA GLY A 118 -6.00 -7.86 -4.10
C GLY A 118 -7.26 -8.33 -3.37
N GLY A 119 -7.13 -9.35 -2.51
CA GLY A 119 -8.22 -9.82 -1.66
C GLY A 119 -8.72 -8.76 -0.67
N ALA A 120 -7.81 -8.11 0.04
CA ALA A 120 -8.18 -7.02 0.97
C ALA A 120 -8.87 -5.86 0.23
N SER A 121 -8.40 -5.50 -0.97
CA SER A 121 -9.01 -4.47 -1.82
C SER A 121 -10.42 -4.84 -2.23
N GLN A 122 -10.67 -6.09 -2.64
CA GLN A 122 -12.02 -6.58 -2.93
C GLN A 122 -12.93 -6.47 -1.70
N GLY A 123 -12.41 -6.83 -0.53
CA GLY A 123 -13.11 -6.66 0.74
C GLY A 123 -13.51 -5.20 0.99
N VAL A 124 -12.62 -4.24 0.74
CA VAL A 124 -12.92 -2.80 0.83
C VAL A 124 -14.01 -2.39 -0.16
N GLY A 125 -13.93 -2.84 -1.41
CA GLY A 125 -14.94 -2.53 -2.44
C GLY A 125 -16.34 -3.04 -2.07
N ASN A 126 -16.42 -4.18 -1.39
CA ASN A 126 -17.67 -4.76 -0.93
C ASN A 126 -18.34 -3.98 0.24
N LEU A 127 -17.61 -3.05 0.88
CA LEU A 127 -18.18 -2.22 1.94
C LEU A 127 -19.04 -1.06 1.42
N GLY A 128 -18.95 -0.72 0.13
CA GLY A 128 -19.75 0.35 -0.47
C GLY A 128 -19.48 1.74 0.12
N LEU A 129 -18.25 1.98 0.58
CA LEU A 129 -17.84 3.23 1.24
C LEU A 129 -17.60 4.37 0.25
N PRO A 130 -17.65 5.64 0.69
CA PRO A 130 -17.24 6.77 -0.15
C PRO A 130 -15.74 6.69 -0.50
N THR A 131 -15.37 7.25 -1.66
CA THR A 131 -13.99 7.19 -2.21
C THR A 131 -12.91 7.68 -1.23
N SER A 132 -13.20 8.70 -0.43
CA SER A 132 -12.27 9.20 0.59
C SER A 132 -11.97 8.15 1.67
N GLN A 133 -12.98 7.43 2.14
CA GLN A 133 -12.84 6.34 3.10
C GLN A 133 -12.17 5.12 2.46
N ILE A 134 -12.50 4.78 1.21
CA ILE A 134 -11.82 3.73 0.45
C ILE A 134 -10.31 4.03 0.35
N SER A 135 -9.94 5.24 -0.08
CA SER A 135 -8.52 5.62 -0.21
C SER A 135 -7.78 5.57 1.13
N SER A 136 -8.47 5.87 2.23
CA SER A 136 -7.91 5.77 3.57
C SER A 136 -7.76 4.33 4.06
N LEU A 137 -8.73 3.46 3.76
CA LEU A 137 -8.64 2.02 4.02
C LEU A 137 -7.51 1.37 3.21
N MET A 138 -7.41 1.72 1.93
CA MET A 138 -6.31 1.27 1.07
C MET A 138 -4.96 1.73 1.59
N GLY A 139 -4.88 2.98 2.07
CA GLY A 139 -3.69 3.49 2.76
C GLY A 139 -3.38 2.71 4.03
N LEU A 140 -4.39 2.33 4.82
CA LEU A 140 -4.23 1.55 6.04
C LEU A 140 -3.73 0.13 5.76
N ILE A 141 -4.33 -0.56 4.78
CA ILE A 141 -3.88 -1.87 4.29
C ILE A 141 -2.44 -1.77 3.83
N GLY A 142 -2.12 -0.77 3.01
CA GLY A 142 -0.78 -0.55 2.50
C GLY A 142 0.25 -0.31 3.60
N ASN A 143 -0.07 0.52 4.60
CA ASN A 143 0.80 0.76 5.74
C ASN A 143 0.97 -0.48 6.63
N GLY A 144 -0.09 -1.27 6.85
CA GLY A 144 0.01 -2.53 7.59
C GLY A 144 0.93 -3.53 6.89
N SER A 145 0.76 -3.70 5.58
CA SER A 145 1.64 -4.56 4.77
C SER A 145 3.07 -4.01 4.70
N LEU A 146 3.25 -2.69 4.61
CA LEU A 146 4.58 -2.07 4.66
C LEU A 146 5.24 -2.30 6.01
N THR A 147 4.48 -2.21 7.11
CA THR A 147 4.96 -2.58 8.46
C THR A 147 5.40 -4.03 8.49
N SER A 148 4.62 -4.94 7.91
CA SER A 148 4.98 -6.35 7.87
C SER A 148 6.27 -6.57 7.09
N ILE A 149 6.46 -5.90 5.94
CA ILE A 149 7.66 -6.02 5.10
C ILE A 149 8.90 -5.44 5.80
N LEU A 150 8.78 -4.25 6.40
CA LEU A 150 9.90 -3.58 7.07
C LEU A 150 10.19 -4.20 8.45
N GLY A 151 9.14 -4.63 9.15
CA GLY A 151 9.20 -5.27 10.46
C GLY A 151 9.69 -6.72 10.40
N SER A 152 9.32 -7.50 9.37
CA SER A 152 9.87 -8.85 9.14
C SER A 152 11.37 -8.84 8.90
N THR A 153 11.94 -7.70 8.49
CA THR A 153 13.37 -7.54 8.27
C THR A 153 14.15 -7.12 9.53
N GLY A 154 13.50 -6.87 10.67
CA GLY A 154 14.19 -6.48 11.91
C GLY A 154 14.90 -5.13 11.85
N LEU A 155 14.39 -4.21 11.01
CA LEU A 155 15.04 -2.97 10.56
C LEU A 155 15.08 -1.83 11.61
N GLY A 156 15.33 -2.14 12.88
CA GLY A 156 15.66 -1.12 13.88
C GLY A 156 16.96 -0.41 13.49
N ASN A 157 16.84 0.81 12.95
CA ASN A 157 17.94 1.71 12.57
C ASN A 157 18.90 1.14 11.50
N VAL A 158 18.40 0.95 10.28
CA VAL A 158 19.20 0.39 9.19
C VAL A 158 19.81 1.49 8.35
N THR A 159 21.08 1.76 8.63
CA THR A 159 21.96 2.61 7.83
C THR A 159 22.80 1.80 6.81
N GLY A 160 22.54 0.49 6.64
CA GLY A 160 23.37 -0.34 5.75
C GLY A 160 22.95 -1.79 5.46
N GLY A 161 21.75 -2.22 5.83
CA GLY A 161 21.14 -3.49 5.38
C GLY A 161 20.37 -3.29 4.08
N ALA A 162 20.32 -4.32 3.23
CA ALA A 162 19.54 -4.28 1.99
C ALA A 162 18.05 -4.07 2.32
N LEU A 163 17.54 -2.88 2.03
CA LEU A 163 16.12 -2.59 2.15
C LEU A 163 15.35 -3.44 1.13
N PRO A 164 14.18 -3.99 1.48
CA PRO A 164 13.39 -4.81 0.56
C PRO A 164 12.65 -3.93 -0.47
N THR A 165 13.38 -3.12 -1.24
CA THR A 165 12.83 -2.16 -2.21
C THR A 165 11.97 -2.82 -3.27
N ASP A 166 12.31 -4.05 -3.68
CA ASP A 166 11.52 -4.81 -4.65
C ASP A 166 10.15 -5.20 -4.09
N LEU A 167 10.10 -5.65 -2.83
CA LEU A 167 8.83 -5.95 -2.16
C LEU A 167 8.00 -4.69 -1.89
N VAL A 168 8.66 -3.57 -1.59
CA VAL A 168 7.98 -2.28 -1.39
C VAL A 168 7.40 -1.74 -2.69
N SER A 169 8.15 -1.88 -3.79
CA SER A 169 7.66 -1.57 -5.14
C SER A 169 6.48 -2.47 -5.50
N LEU A 170 6.57 -3.78 -5.22
CA LEU A 170 5.49 -4.73 -5.46
C LEU A 170 4.24 -4.43 -4.63
N LEU A 171 4.41 -4.05 -3.35
CA LEU A 171 3.31 -3.60 -2.48
C LEU A 171 2.60 -2.40 -3.09
N SER A 172 3.37 -1.35 -3.41
CA SER A 172 2.81 -0.13 -3.97
C SER A 172 2.13 -0.41 -5.31
N GLY A 173 2.75 -1.16 -6.21
CA GLY A 173 2.14 -1.57 -7.47
C GLY A 173 0.83 -2.32 -7.29
N SER A 174 0.79 -3.27 -6.35
CA SER A 174 -0.43 -4.02 -6.04
C SER A 174 -1.53 -3.11 -5.50
N LEU A 175 -1.23 -2.18 -4.60
CA LEU A 175 -2.23 -1.24 -4.05
C LEU A 175 -2.83 -0.36 -5.14
N PHE A 176 -1.99 0.24 -5.98
CA PHE A 176 -2.45 1.15 -7.03
C PHE A 176 -3.21 0.42 -8.14
N GLN A 177 -2.75 -0.78 -8.54
CA GLN A 177 -3.44 -1.61 -9.53
C GLN A 177 -4.84 -2.03 -9.05
N ASN A 178 -5.03 -2.25 -7.75
CA ASN A 178 -6.28 -2.72 -7.18
C ASN A 178 -7.25 -1.59 -6.77
N LEU A 179 -6.93 -0.31 -6.98
CA LEU A 179 -7.84 0.81 -6.69
C LEU A 179 -9.23 0.66 -7.32
N PRO A 180 -9.38 0.24 -8.60
CA PRO A 180 -10.70 0.06 -9.18
C PRO A 180 -11.47 -1.10 -8.52
N ILE A 181 -10.78 -2.18 -8.15
CA ILE A 181 -11.36 -3.35 -7.48
C ILE A 181 -11.81 -2.99 -6.06
N ALA A 182 -11.15 -2.01 -5.44
CA ALA A 182 -11.58 -1.42 -4.17
C ALA A 182 -12.85 -0.54 -4.28
N GLY A 183 -13.51 -0.51 -5.44
CA GLY A 183 -14.76 0.22 -5.65
C GLY A 183 -14.57 1.68 -6.04
N ILE A 184 -13.36 2.09 -6.43
CA ILE A 184 -13.10 3.47 -6.86
C ILE A 184 -13.51 3.65 -8.32
N PRO A 185 -14.45 4.56 -8.63
CA PRO A 185 -14.87 4.81 -10.00
C PRO A 185 -13.74 5.50 -10.80
N THR A 186 -13.80 5.41 -12.13
CA THR A 186 -12.79 5.93 -13.05
C THR A 186 -12.47 7.43 -12.83
N ASN A 187 -13.49 8.25 -12.58
CA ASN A 187 -13.34 9.67 -12.29
C ASN A 187 -12.77 9.96 -10.89
N GLY A 188 -12.89 9.00 -9.96
CA GLY A 188 -12.34 9.08 -8.60
C GLY A 188 -10.89 8.59 -8.50
N LEU A 189 -10.37 7.89 -9.53
CA LEU A 189 -9.02 7.33 -9.50
C LEU A 189 -7.94 8.38 -9.25
N PRO A 190 -7.89 9.54 -9.93
CA PRO A 190 -6.84 10.53 -9.68
C PRO A 190 -6.78 10.96 -8.20
N THR A 191 -7.93 11.39 -7.65
CA THR A 191 -8.02 11.83 -6.26
C THR A 191 -7.66 10.71 -5.28
N ALA A 192 -8.16 9.50 -5.52
CA ALA A 192 -7.84 8.36 -4.67
C ALA A 192 -6.36 7.99 -4.70
N SER A 193 -5.73 8.01 -5.89
CA SER A 193 -4.30 7.75 -6.06
C SER A 193 -3.44 8.80 -5.36
N GLY A 194 -3.80 10.08 -5.44
CA GLY A 194 -3.11 11.15 -4.71
C GLY A 194 -3.22 10.98 -3.19
N ASN A 195 -4.42 10.70 -2.68
CA ASN A 195 -4.64 10.45 -1.26
C ASN A 195 -3.87 9.23 -0.76
N LEU A 196 -3.95 8.11 -1.48
CA LEU A 196 -3.21 6.89 -1.16
C LEU A 196 -1.71 7.16 -1.10
N MET A 197 -1.17 7.88 -2.09
CA MET A 197 0.25 8.25 -2.10
C MET A 197 0.63 9.08 -0.88
N GLY A 198 -0.17 10.08 -0.55
CA GLY A 198 0.04 10.91 0.65
C GLY A 198 0.07 10.09 1.94
N LEU A 199 -0.86 9.13 2.09
CA LEU A 199 -0.95 8.26 3.25
C LEU A 199 0.19 7.24 3.35
N LEU A 200 0.65 6.68 2.22
CA LEU A 200 1.79 5.76 2.21
C LEU A 200 3.07 6.47 2.60
N LEU A 201 3.34 7.66 2.05
CA LEU A 201 4.58 8.38 2.35
C LEU A 201 4.56 9.06 3.72
N GLY A 202 3.44 9.65 4.13
CA GLY A 202 3.35 10.40 5.39
C GLY A 202 3.63 9.55 6.64
N ASN A 203 3.34 8.24 6.57
CA ASN A 203 3.55 7.33 7.70
C ASN A 203 4.97 6.77 7.78
N LEU A 204 5.84 7.03 6.79
CA LEU A 204 7.22 6.55 6.79
C LEU A 204 8.05 7.09 7.98
N GLY A 205 7.65 8.22 8.56
CA GLY A 205 8.34 8.79 9.73
C GLY A 205 8.35 7.86 10.95
N GLY A 206 7.36 6.96 11.07
CA GLY A 206 7.29 5.97 12.15
C GLY A 206 8.20 4.75 11.96
N THR A 207 8.82 4.57 10.79
CA THR A 207 9.62 3.38 10.46
C THR A 207 11.01 3.38 11.11
N GLY A 208 11.48 4.53 11.62
CA GLY A 208 12.83 4.67 12.16
C GLY A 208 13.94 4.68 11.08
N LEU A 209 13.58 4.83 9.80
CA LEU A 209 14.54 4.94 8.71
C LEU A 209 15.26 6.29 8.74
N GLY A 210 16.58 6.27 8.50
CA GLY A 210 17.35 7.48 8.20
C GLY A 210 17.02 8.05 6.82
N SER A 211 17.55 9.23 6.50
CA SER A 211 17.29 9.94 5.23
C SER A 211 17.57 9.09 3.98
N GLY A 212 18.69 8.36 3.96
CA GLY A 212 19.02 7.45 2.84
C GLY A 212 18.03 6.29 2.71
N GLY A 213 17.57 5.74 3.83
CA GLY A 213 16.56 4.69 3.84
C GLY A 213 15.19 5.19 3.36
N LEU A 214 14.79 6.38 3.80
CA LEU A 214 13.59 7.06 3.31
C LEU A 214 13.68 7.30 1.80
N SER A 215 14.80 7.81 1.28
CA SER A 215 14.99 8.00 -0.16
C SER A 215 14.79 6.72 -0.97
N SER A 216 15.39 5.61 -0.54
CA SER A 216 15.25 4.31 -1.21
C SER A 216 13.83 3.77 -1.18
N ILE A 217 13.16 3.84 -0.02
CA ILE A 217 11.77 3.39 0.14
C ILE A 217 10.80 4.28 -0.65
N ILE A 218 10.98 5.61 -0.63
CA ILE A 218 10.16 6.55 -1.42
C ILE A 218 10.32 6.29 -2.92
N SER A 219 11.56 6.06 -3.38
CA SER A 219 11.82 5.69 -4.78
C SER A 219 11.10 4.39 -5.16
N ALA A 220 11.18 3.37 -4.30
CA ALA A 220 10.49 2.10 -4.50
C ALA A 220 8.96 2.24 -4.52
N ILE A 221 8.38 2.98 -3.56
CA ILE A 221 6.93 3.26 -3.52
C ILE A 221 6.49 3.98 -4.80
N SER A 222 7.27 4.97 -5.25
CA SER A 222 6.98 5.73 -6.47
C SER A 222 7.02 4.85 -7.72
N SER A 223 8.10 4.08 -7.91
CA SER A 223 8.25 3.14 -9.03
C SER A 223 7.12 2.12 -9.08
N GLY A 224 6.80 1.53 -7.93
CA GLY A 224 5.70 0.58 -7.77
C GLY A 224 4.36 1.21 -8.11
N ALA A 225 4.05 2.38 -7.54
CA ALA A 225 2.77 3.07 -7.78
C ALA A 225 2.55 3.36 -9.26
N VAL A 226 3.57 3.93 -9.94
CA VAL A 226 3.51 4.22 -11.37
C VAL A 226 3.28 2.94 -12.17
N THR A 227 4.04 1.88 -11.90
CA THR A 227 3.90 0.58 -12.57
C THR A 227 2.50 -0.01 -12.33
N GLY A 228 1.99 0.07 -11.11
CA GLY A 228 0.67 -0.42 -10.72
C GLY A 228 -0.46 0.29 -11.45
N VAL A 229 -0.42 1.63 -11.54
CA VAL A 229 -1.41 2.40 -12.29
C VAL A 229 -1.37 2.04 -13.78
N GLY A 230 -0.18 1.88 -14.35
CA GLY A 230 -0.04 1.46 -15.76
C GLY A 230 -0.52 0.02 -16.03
N GLY A 231 -0.71 -0.79 -14.99
CA GLY A 231 -1.27 -2.14 -15.07
C GLY A 231 -2.78 -2.21 -14.82
N ILE A 232 -3.46 -1.08 -14.55
CA ILE A 232 -4.92 -1.06 -14.40
C ILE A 232 -5.58 -1.37 -15.76
N GLN A 233 -6.58 -2.24 -15.77
CA GLN A 233 -7.33 -2.59 -16.96
C GLN A 233 -8.82 -2.38 -16.71
N ILE A 234 -9.33 -1.19 -17.06
CA ILE A 234 -10.74 -0.83 -16.91
C ILE A 234 -11.24 -0.05 -18.14
N PRO A 235 -12.55 -0.11 -18.45
CA PRO A 235 -13.15 0.76 -19.44
C PRO A 235 -12.90 2.24 -19.12
N GLY A 236 -12.51 3.02 -20.13
CA GLY A 236 -12.23 4.45 -19.99
C GLY A 236 -10.81 4.81 -19.55
N MET A 237 -9.93 3.83 -19.33
CA MET A 237 -8.50 4.08 -19.16
C MET A 237 -7.87 4.57 -20.47
N ASN A 238 -7.24 5.75 -20.43
CA ASN A 238 -6.53 6.36 -21.56
C ASN A 238 -5.35 7.21 -21.06
N SER A 239 -4.55 7.76 -21.97
CA SER A 239 -3.36 8.57 -21.64
C SER A 239 -3.71 9.82 -20.81
N ASN A 240 -4.85 10.45 -21.05
CA ASN A 240 -5.27 11.65 -20.31
C ASN A 240 -5.64 11.32 -18.86
N LEU A 241 -6.35 10.21 -18.65
CA LEU A 241 -6.67 9.73 -17.31
C LEU A 241 -5.39 9.29 -16.60
N LEU A 242 -4.49 8.59 -17.29
CA LEU A 242 -3.18 8.21 -16.74
C LEU A 242 -2.36 9.44 -16.32
N SER A 243 -2.26 10.47 -17.17
CA SER A 243 -1.65 11.76 -16.84
C SER A 243 -2.30 12.40 -15.61
N SER A 244 -3.62 12.37 -15.51
CA SER A 244 -4.36 12.92 -14.36
C SER A 244 -4.06 12.16 -13.07
N ILE A 245 -3.97 10.83 -13.14
CA ILE A 245 -3.58 9.97 -12.01
C ILE A 245 -2.15 10.28 -11.60
N LEU A 246 -1.20 10.36 -12.53
CA LEU A 246 0.20 10.65 -12.23
C LEU A 246 0.40 12.06 -11.67
N SER A 247 -0.34 13.05 -12.16
CA SER A 247 -0.36 14.40 -11.59
C SER A 247 -0.87 14.37 -10.15
N SER A 248 -1.95 13.63 -9.88
CA SER A 248 -2.48 13.49 -8.53
C SER A 248 -1.53 12.73 -7.61
N ILE A 249 -0.85 11.70 -8.10
CA ILE A 249 0.23 11.00 -7.39
C ILE A 249 1.38 11.95 -7.05
N GLY A 250 1.79 12.81 -7.99
CA GLY A 250 2.79 13.85 -7.75
C GLY A 250 2.36 14.84 -6.67
N SER A 251 1.12 15.31 -6.69
CA SER A 251 0.60 16.19 -5.64
C SER A 251 0.49 15.50 -4.26
N GLY A 252 0.11 14.22 -4.28
CA GLY A 252 0.01 13.35 -3.11
C GLY A 252 1.38 13.09 -2.48
N SER A 253 2.44 12.97 -3.28
CA SER A 253 3.78 12.76 -2.74
C SER A 253 4.33 13.97 -2.00
N VAL A 254 4.03 15.19 -2.47
CA VAL A 254 4.37 16.42 -1.73
C VAL A 254 3.63 16.47 -0.40
N THR A 255 2.33 16.18 -0.41
CA THR A 255 1.52 16.15 0.81
C THR A 255 2.02 15.09 1.80
N GLY A 256 2.32 13.88 1.31
CA GLY A 256 2.84 12.79 2.12
C GLY A 256 4.23 13.09 2.69
N ILE A 257 5.18 13.52 1.85
CA ILE A 257 6.54 13.88 2.29
C ILE A 257 6.49 15.03 3.29
N GLY A 258 5.67 16.06 3.06
CA GLY A 258 5.47 17.15 4.01
C GLY A 258 4.88 16.69 5.35
N GLY A 259 4.12 15.60 5.36
CA GLY A 259 3.55 14.98 6.56
C GLY A 259 4.50 14.05 7.32
N ILE A 260 5.68 13.71 6.79
CA ILE A 260 6.63 12.82 7.46
C ILE A 260 7.11 13.47 8.76
N THR A 261 6.83 12.80 9.87
CA THR A 261 7.29 13.20 11.20
C THR A 261 8.26 12.16 11.74
N ILE A 262 9.54 12.54 11.90
CA ILE A 262 10.58 11.66 12.45
C ILE A 262 10.66 11.89 13.97
N PRO A 263 10.44 10.87 14.82
CA PRO A 263 10.60 11.01 16.26
C PRO A 263 11.97 11.56 16.65
N GLY A 264 12.00 12.59 17.49
CA GLY A 264 13.25 13.24 17.94
C GLY A 264 13.74 14.39 17.05
N LEU A 265 13.15 14.61 15.88
CA LEU A 265 13.43 15.78 15.05
C LEU A 265 12.41 16.89 15.33
N SER A 266 12.79 17.88 16.14
CA SER A 266 11.95 19.05 16.41
C SER A 266 11.90 19.96 15.17
N GLY A 267 10.71 20.17 14.60
CA GLY A 267 10.50 21.11 13.47
C GLY A 267 10.18 20.50 12.11
N GLY A 268 9.99 19.17 12.01
CA GLY A 268 9.67 18.51 10.73
C GLY A 268 10.87 18.38 9.78
N LEU A 269 10.62 17.98 8.54
CA LEU A 269 11.68 17.89 7.53
C LEU A 269 12.14 19.29 7.09
N ASN A 270 13.45 19.49 6.97
CA ASN A 270 13.97 20.73 6.38
C ASN A 270 13.82 20.74 4.86
N ALA A 271 13.86 21.93 4.24
CA ALA A 271 13.67 22.09 2.79
C ALA A 271 14.64 21.25 1.95
N ASN A 272 15.88 21.08 2.39
CA ASN A 272 16.89 20.31 1.66
C ASN A 272 16.57 18.80 1.64
N LEU A 273 16.10 18.26 2.77
CA LEU A 273 15.66 16.88 2.84
C LEU A 273 14.38 16.67 2.04
N ILE A 274 13.40 17.58 2.12
CA ILE A 274 12.19 17.50 1.29
C ILE A 274 12.56 17.49 -0.20
N GLN A 275 13.47 18.36 -0.65
CA GLN A 275 13.97 18.37 -2.02
C GLN A 275 14.61 17.02 -2.40
N THR A 276 15.43 16.45 -1.51
CA THR A 276 16.05 15.13 -1.70
C THR A 276 15.01 14.01 -1.84
N LEU A 277 13.99 14.00 -0.97
CA LEU A 277 12.93 12.98 -0.98
C LEU A 277 12.02 13.13 -2.20
N LEU A 278 11.69 14.36 -2.62
CA LEU A 278 10.95 14.61 -3.85
C LEU A 278 11.75 14.23 -5.10
N GLY A 279 13.06 14.51 -5.12
CA GLY A 279 13.94 14.04 -6.19
C GLY A 279 13.97 12.51 -6.26
N SER A 280 14.09 11.85 -5.09
CA SER A 280 14.04 10.39 -4.99
C SER A 280 12.71 9.83 -5.49
N PHE A 281 11.60 10.50 -5.17
CA PHE A 281 10.26 10.16 -5.67
C PHE A 281 10.18 10.27 -7.20
N THR A 282 10.63 11.39 -7.78
CA THR A 282 10.57 11.63 -9.23
C THR A 282 11.46 10.65 -9.99
N SER A 283 12.67 10.35 -9.49
CA SER A 283 13.53 9.33 -10.07
C SER A 283 12.89 7.93 -10.01
N GLY A 284 12.27 7.57 -8.89
CA GLY A 284 11.51 6.32 -8.76
C GLY A 284 10.35 6.24 -9.75
N ALA A 285 9.61 7.33 -9.94
CA ALA A 285 8.54 7.39 -10.93
C ALA A 285 9.06 7.20 -12.35
N ASN A 286 10.18 7.82 -12.70
CA ASN A 286 10.83 7.63 -14.00
C ASN A 286 11.23 6.17 -14.24
N LEU A 287 11.77 5.49 -13.21
CA LEU A 287 12.04 4.04 -13.28
C LEU A 287 10.77 3.23 -13.53
N GLY A 288 9.68 3.54 -12.82
CA GLY A 288 8.38 2.88 -13.04
C GLY A 288 7.83 3.11 -14.45
N LEU A 289 7.95 4.33 -14.99
CA LEU A 289 7.57 4.63 -16.37
C LEU A 289 8.45 3.89 -17.39
N GLY A 290 9.76 3.77 -17.13
CA GLY A 290 10.67 2.98 -17.95
C GLY A 290 10.28 1.50 -17.99
N ASN A 291 9.92 0.92 -16.84
CA ASN A 291 9.42 -0.45 -16.74
C ASN A 291 8.11 -0.65 -17.51
N LEU A 292 7.19 0.34 -17.45
CA LEU A 292 5.97 0.33 -18.28
C LEU A 292 6.30 0.45 -19.77
N GLY A 293 7.24 1.31 -20.16
CA GLY A 293 7.71 1.44 -21.53
C GLY A 293 8.22 0.11 -22.10
N GLY A 294 9.06 -0.59 -21.32
CA GLY A 294 9.59 -1.90 -21.69
C GLY A 294 8.54 -3.00 -21.79
N ASN A 295 7.55 -3.01 -20.89
CA ASN A 295 6.54 -4.08 -20.81
C ASN A 295 5.28 -3.83 -21.66
N GLN A 296 4.90 -2.57 -21.87
CA GLN A 296 3.64 -2.15 -22.52
C GLN A 296 3.88 -1.44 -23.87
N GLY A 297 5.14 -1.29 -24.30
CA GLY A 297 5.49 -0.66 -25.58
C GLY A 297 5.19 0.85 -25.66
N LEU A 298 5.21 1.55 -24.52
CA LEU A 298 5.03 3.01 -24.52
C LEU A 298 6.22 3.67 -25.19
N ASN A 299 5.96 4.63 -26.08
CA ASN A 299 7.03 5.40 -26.71
C ASN A 299 7.61 6.46 -25.76
N THR A 300 8.84 6.90 -26.03
CA THR A 300 9.57 7.90 -25.23
C THR A 300 8.79 9.21 -25.07
N ASN A 301 8.06 9.64 -26.10
CA ASN A 301 7.26 10.88 -26.04
C ASN A 301 6.14 10.80 -25.01
N LEU A 302 5.46 9.66 -24.90
CA LEU A 302 4.44 9.44 -23.89
C LEU A 302 5.05 9.35 -22.50
N ILE A 303 6.18 8.66 -22.33
CA ILE A 303 6.92 8.61 -21.05
C ILE A 303 7.27 10.03 -20.56
N THR A 304 7.83 10.87 -21.43
CA THR A 304 8.13 12.27 -21.11
C THR A 304 6.88 13.07 -20.75
N THR A 305 5.76 12.84 -21.45
CA THR A 305 4.47 13.48 -21.15
C THR A 305 3.92 13.07 -19.78
N LEU A 306 4.02 11.77 -19.46
CA LEU A 306 3.58 11.20 -18.19
C LEU A 306 4.42 11.68 -17.01
N LEU A 307 5.75 11.72 -17.18
CA LEU A 307 6.67 12.28 -16.18
C LEU A 307 6.46 13.78 -16.00
N GLY A 308 6.18 14.51 -17.09
CA GLY A 308 5.78 15.92 -17.06
C GLY A 308 4.50 16.15 -16.26
N SER A 309 3.51 15.26 -16.41
CA SER A 309 2.25 15.34 -15.65
C SER A 309 2.49 15.14 -14.14
N LEU A 310 3.35 14.18 -13.78
CA LEU A 310 3.73 13.91 -12.39
C LEU A 310 4.46 15.09 -11.74
N THR A 311 5.46 15.65 -12.43
CA THR A 311 6.26 16.78 -11.93
C THR A 311 5.44 18.07 -11.86
N GLN A 312 4.47 18.27 -12.76
CA GLN A 312 3.48 19.34 -12.66
C GLN A 312 2.63 19.18 -11.39
N GLY A 313 2.18 17.96 -11.08
CA GLY A 313 1.46 17.66 -9.85
C GLY A 313 2.25 17.98 -8.58
N GLN A 314 3.54 17.61 -8.54
CA GLN A 314 4.44 17.97 -7.45
C GLN A 314 4.57 19.50 -7.34
N THR A 315 4.86 20.18 -8.45
CA THR A 315 5.05 21.63 -8.48
C THR A 315 3.82 22.38 -8.00
N GLY A 316 2.63 21.94 -8.43
CA GLY A 316 1.35 22.53 -8.00
C GLY A 316 1.04 22.36 -6.51
N ALA A 317 1.62 21.34 -5.86
CA ALA A 317 1.40 21.06 -4.44
C ALA A 317 2.48 21.65 -3.51
N LEU A 318 3.59 22.18 -4.04
CA LEU A 318 4.66 22.81 -3.23
C LEU A 318 4.17 23.89 -2.26
N PRO A 319 3.18 24.75 -2.60
CA PRO A 319 2.64 25.73 -1.66
C PRO A 319 2.08 25.11 -0.37
N ASN A 320 1.64 23.85 -0.41
CA ASN A 320 1.08 23.15 0.75
C ASN A 320 2.14 22.78 1.81
N LEU A 321 3.44 22.90 1.49
CA LEU A 321 4.53 22.64 2.42
C LEU A 321 4.79 23.79 3.40
N GLY A 322 4.13 24.94 3.23
CA GLY A 322 4.35 26.12 4.08
C GLY A 322 5.77 26.70 4.00
N LEU A 323 6.50 26.39 2.93
CA LEU A 323 7.85 26.91 2.69
C LEU A 323 7.80 28.37 2.21
N GLY A 324 8.89 29.13 2.46
CA GLY A 324 9.02 30.48 1.94
C GLY A 324 9.04 30.51 0.40
N LEU A 325 8.59 31.62 -0.20
CA LEU A 325 8.49 31.76 -1.66
C LEU A 325 9.79 31.38 -2.40
N GLY A 326 10.95 31.84 -1.92
CA GLY A 326 12.24 31.49 -2.53
C GLY A 326 12.57 29.98 -2.48
N GLN A 327 12.17 29.28 -1.41
CA GLN A 327 12.36 27.84 -1.30
C GLN A 327 11.41 27.08 -2.23
N THR A 328 10.13 27.48 -2.29
CA THR A 328 9.16 26.87 -3.23
C THR A 328 9.59 27.04 -4.69
N GLN A 329 10.08 28.22 -5.07
CA GLN A 329 10.60 28.47 -6.42
C GLN A 329 11.86 27.67 -6.71
N GLY A 330 12.80 27.59 -5.76
CA GLY A 330 14.01 26.77 -5.89
C GLY A 330 13.69 25.29 -6.09
N MET A 331 12.71 24.76 -5.35
CA MET A 331 12.24 23.37 -5.52
C MET A 331 11.51 23.15 -6.84
N ALA A 332 10.68 24.08 -7.28
CA ALA A 332 10.04 24.01 -8.60
C ALA A 332 11.09 24.00 -9.72
N GLY A 333 12.11 24.85 -9.63
CA GLY A 333 13.24 24.86 -10.57
C GLY A 333 14.03 23.56 -10.55
N PHE A 334 14.29 22.99 -9.37
CA PHE A 334 14.91 21.68 -9.23
C PHE A 334 14.10 20.57 -9.93
N LEU A 335 12.78 20.51 -9.73
CA LEU A 335 11.94 19.50 -10.38
C LEU A 335 11.91 19.65 -11.91
N GLN A 336 11.95 20.88 -12.42
CA GLN A 336 12.06 21.14 -13.87
C GLN A 336 13.40 20.70 -14.44
N LEU A 337 14.51 20.99 -13.74
CA LEU A 337 15.84 20.52 -14.12
C LEU A 337 15.92 18.99 -14.10
N LEU A 338 15.35 18.37 -13.07
CA LEU A 338 15.30 16.92 -12.94
C LEU A 338 14.50 16.30 -14.10
N LEU A 339 13.33 16.85 -14.43
CA LEU A 339 12.54 16.42 -15.59
C LEU A 339 13.36 16.52 -16.89
N GLY A 340 14.06 17.64 -17.10
CA GLY A 340 14.91 17.83 -18.27
C GLY A 340 16.09 16.85 -18.34
N SER A 341 16.63 16.42 -17.20
CA SER A 341 17.69 15.42 -17.14
C SER A 341 17.20 13.98 -17.36
N LEU A 342 15.98 13.67 -16.92
CA LEU A 342 15.41 12.32 -17.00
C LEU A 342 14.71 12.04 -18.35
N GLY A 343 14.19 13.07 -19.02
CA GLY A 343 13.49 12.95 -20.31
C GLY A 343 14.40 12.83 -21.55
N GLN A 344 15.71 12.71 -21.38
CA GLN A 344 16.71 12.66 -22.46
C GLN A 344 17.18 11.24 -22.81
N HIS A 345 16.40 10.21 -22.44
CA HIS A 345 16.72 8.79 -22.70
C HIS A 345 15.72 8.13 -23.65
#